data_AF-A0A1D6EX94-F1
#
_entry.id   AF-A0A1D6EX94-F1
#
_cell.length_a   1.000
_cell.length_b   1.000
_cell.length_c   1.000
_cell.angle_alpha   90.00
_cell.angle_beta   90.00
_cell.angle_gamma   90.00
#
_symmetry.space_group_name_H-M   'P 1'
#
loop_
_entity.id
_entity.type
_entity.pdbx_description
1 polymer ?
#
loop_
_entity_poly.entity_id
_entity_poly.type
_entity_poly.pdbx_seq_one_letter_code
_entity_poly.pdbx_strand_id
1 'polypeptide(L)'
;MLEELSLEHNKLVRPLLDFRSMPKLRILRLFGNPLEFLPEILPLHNLRHVTLANIRIEAVESLKSVTVQIETENSSYFIAARHKLSAFFSLVFRFSSCHHPLLASALVKIMEDRSNHIAISKEENAVRQLISMISSDNRHVVEQACLAISSLASDISSAMQLIKCDIMKPIEAVLKSSDEEELVSVLQVVVTLTFVSDHVAQKVLTKDVLKSLKALCAHKNSEVQRLSLFAIGNLAFCLETRRILMHSESMCDLLIRLTISQECRVSKAAARALAILGENENLRRAIRGRPVAKKGLRILSMDGGGMKGLATVQMLKQIEQGTGKRIHEMFDLICGTSTGGMLAMALGIKQMTLDQCEEIYTKLGKLVFTEPIPKDEAATWKEKIDQLFKSSSQSFRVVVHGSKHSADQFERLLKEMCENEDGDLLIESAVKGIPKVFAVSTLVSVIPAQPYIFRNYQYPPGTLEVSPGMAESPSIGAIGTAVSGAPVGIKRGAFMGSCKHRVWEAIRASSAAPYYLDDFSVDANRWQDGAIVANNPTIFAIREAQLLWPDARIDCLVSIGCGSVPTKVIQCVSLCC
;
A
#
# COMPACT_ATOMS: atom_id res chain seq x y z
N MET A 1 -34.01 -33.62 -25.59
CA MET A 1 -33.41 -33.55 -24.24
C MET A 1 -33.73 -32.19 -23.67
N LEU A 2 -33.99 -32.09 -22.37
CA LEU A 2 -34.41 -30.85 -21.72
C LEU A 2 -33.24 -29.85 -21.65
N GLU A 3 -33.42 -28.65 -22.19
CA GLU A 3 -32.40 -27.57 -22.17
C GLU A 3 -32.76 -26.42 -21.21
N GLU A 4 -34.05 -26.24 -20.92
CA GLU A 4 -34.56 -25.25 -20.00
C GLU A 4 -35.53 -25.90 -19.01
N LEU A 5 -35.34 -25.61 -17.72
CA LEU A 5 -36.21 -26.03 -16.64
C LEU A 5 -36.56 -24.79 -15.80
N SER A 6 -37.82 -24.38 -15.85
CA SER A 6 -38.34 -23.29 -15.03
C SER A 6 -39.26 -23.83 -13.94
N LEU A 7 -38.92 -23.52 -12.69
CA LEU A 7 -39.69 -23.88 -11.51
C LEU A 7 -39.97 -22.64 -10.64
N GLU A 8 -40.04 -21.46 -11.23
CA GLU A 8 -40.27 -20.20 -10.51
C GLU A 8 -41.61 -20.19 -9.77
N HIS A 9 -41.64 -19.60 -8.58
CA HIS A 9 -42.85 -19.40 -7.75
C HIS A 9 -43.66 -20.66 -7.40
N ASN A 10 -43.06 -21.85 -7.49
CA ASN A 10 -43.73 -23.11 -7.18
C ASN A 10 -43.76 -23.46 -5.67
N LYS A 11 -43.31 -22.54 -4.80
CA LYS A 11 -43.22 -22.74 -3.33
C LYS A 11 -42.41 -23.99 -2.95
N LEU A 12 -41.38 -24.30 -3.74
CA LEU A 12 -40.53 -25.46 -3.52
C LEU A 12 -39.61 -25.21 -2.32
N VAL A 13 -39.61 -26.16 -1.38
CA VAL A 13 -38.70 -26.15 -0.22
C VAL A 13 -37.51 -27.09 -0.45
N ARG A 14 -37.78 -28.26 -1.04
CA ARG A 14 -36.81 -29.36 -1.26
C ARG A 14 -37.04 -30.03 -2.63
N PRO A 15 -36.49 -29.50 -3.74
CA PRO A 15 -36.65 -30.10 -5.06
C PRO A 15 -35.90 -31.43 -5.13
N LEU A 16 -36.62 -32.54 -5.35
CA LEU A 16 -36.02 -33.86 -5.60
C LEU A 16 -35.80 -34.05 -7.11
N LEU A 17 -34.75 -33.42 -7.63
CA LEU A 17 -34.36 -33.49 -9.04
C LEU A 17 -33.03 -34.21 -9.18
N ASP A 18 -32.98 -35.29 -9.97
CA ASP A 18 -31.72 -35.93 -10.34
C ASP A 18 -31.16 -35.30 -11.63
N PHE A 19 -30.33 -34.27 -11.45
CA PHE A 19 -29.74 -33.53 -12.55
C PHE A 19 -28.72 -34.32 -13.39
N ARG A 20 -28.28 -35.50 -12.93
CA ARG A 20 -27.44 -36.40 -13.75
C ARG A 20 -28.17 -36.88 -15.00
N SER A 21 -29.50 -36.92 -14.95
CA SER A 21 -30.36 -37.26 -16.10
C SER A 21 -30.54 -36.11 -17.10
N MET A 22 -30.06 -34.90 -16.78
CA MET A 22 -30.28 -33.67 -17.55
C MET A 22 -28.96 -32.95 -17.93
N PRO A 23 -27.96 -33.64 -18.53
CA PRO A 23 -26.63 -33.06 -18.76
C PRO A 23 -26.61 -31.90 -19.76
N LYS A 24 -27.66 -31.74 -20.58
CA LYS A 24 -27.81 -30.65 -21.55
C LYS A 24 -28.55 -29.42 -21.01
N LEU A 25 -28.94 -29.43 -19.73
CA LEU A 25 -29.63 -28.30 -19.13
C LEU A 25 -28.73 -27.06 -19.12
N ARG A 26 -29.20 -25.98 -19.76
CA ARG A 26 -28.50 -24.69 -19.85
C ARG A 26 -29.14 -23.62 -18.96
N ILE A 27 -30.45 -23.72 -18.73
CA ILE A 27 -31.25 -22.73 -18.01
C ILE A 27 -31.99 -23.42 -16.87
N LEU A 28 -31.73 -23.00 -15.63
CA LEU A 28 -32.43 -23.47 -14.44
C LEU A 28 -33.01 -22.28 -13.69
N ARG A 29 -34.34 -22.13 -13.68
CA ARG A 29 -34.99 -21.03 -12.96
C ARG A 29 -35.65 -21.51 -11.69
N LEU A 30 -35.18 -21.04 -10.54
CA LEU A 30 -35.72 -21.37 -9.21
C LEU A 30 -36.17 -20.12 -8.43
N PHE A 31 -36.32 -18.98 -9.10
CA PHE A 31 -36.74 -17.72 -8.52
C PHE A 31 -38.03 -17.83 -7.69
N GLY A 32 -38.09 -17.12 -6.56
CA GLY A 32 -39.30 -17.03 -5.73
C GLY A 32 -39.68 -18.31 -4.97
N ASN A 33 -38.79 -19.30 -4.88
CA ASN A 33 -38.99 -20.50 -4.05
C ASN A 33 -38.30 -20.38 -2.68
N PRO A 34 -38.96 -20.76 -1.56
CA PRO A 34 -38.38 -20.77 -0.22
C PRO A 34 -37.50 -22.01 -0.01
N LEU A 35 -36.46 -22.15 -0.84
CA LEU A 35 -35.53 -23.30 -0.79
C LEU A 35 -34.80 -23.34 0.56
N GLU A 36 -34.80 -24.51 1.20
CA GLU A 36 -33.93 -24.76 2.37
C GLU A 36 -32.50 -25.11 1.95
N PHE A 37 -32.36 -25.73 0.78
CA PHE A 37 -31.10 -26.11 0.18
C PHE A 37 -31.16 -26.02 -1.34
N LEU A 38 -30.00 -25.76 -1.94
CA LEU A 38 -29.82 -25.85 -3.37
C LEU A 38 -29.69 -27.34 -3.76
N PRO A 39 -30.44 -27.84 -4.76
CA PRO A 39 -30.26 -29.22 -5.21
C PRO A 39 -28.85 -29.41 -5.82
N GLU A 40 -28.41 -30.66 -5.95
CA GLU A 40 -27.05 -30.98 -6.40
C GLU A 40 -26.84 -30.64 -7.88
N ILE A 41 -26.42 -29.41 -8.15
CA ILE A 41 -26.21 -28.91 -9.51
C ILE A 41 -24.83 -29.24 -10.10
N LEU A 42 -23.91 -29.84 -9.33
CA LEU A 42 -22.54 -30.16 -9.78
C LEU A 42 -22.48 -30.93 -11.12
N PRO A 43 -23.38 -31.87 -11.42
CA PRO A 43 -23.39 -32.57 -12.72
C PRO A 43 -23.73 -31.69 -13.93
N LEU A 44 -24.23 -30.46 -13.74
CA LEU A 44 -24.75 -29.59 -14.80
C LEU A 44 -23.67 -28.68 -15.44
N HIS A 45 -22.67 -29.26 -16.08
CA HIS A 45 -21.54 -28.49 -16.65
C HIS A 45 -21.93 -27.45 -17.74
N ASN A 46 -23.08 -27.65 -18.41
CA ASN A 46 -23.59 -26.76 -19.46
C ASN A 46 -24.48 -25.63 -18.95
N LEU A 47 -24.68 -25.53 -17.64
CA LEU A 47 -25.52 -24.52 -17.03
C LEU A 47 -24.92 -23.12 -17.25
N ARG A 48 -25.74 -22.18 -17.73
CA ARG A 48 -25.35 -20.80 -18.06
C ARG A 48 -26.29 -19.76 -17.48
N HIS A 49 -27.54 -20.12 -17.20
CA HIS A 49 -28.51 -19.25 -16.57
C HIS A 49 -29.09 -19.93 -15.33
N VAL A 50 -29.01 -19.26 -14.19
CA VAL A 50 -29.53 -19.74 -12.91
C VAL A 50 -30.23 -18.61 -12.17
N THR A 51 -31.49 -18.83 -11.76
CA THR A 51 -32.18 -17.91 -10.83
C THR A 51 -32.32 -18.56 -9.47
N LEU A 52 -31.79 -17.92 -8.42
CA LEU A 52 -31.77 -18.43 -7.04
C LEU A 52 -32.14 -17.33 -6.06
N ALA A 53 -33.07 -17.64 -5.15
CA ALA A 53 -33.62 -16.67 -4.22
C ALA A 53 -34.11 -15.41 -4.98
N ASN A 54 -33.43 -14.28 -4.78
CA ASN A 54 -33.69 -12.99 -5.42
C ASN A 54 -32.59 -12.58 -6.43
N ILE A 55 -31.81 -13.54 -6.93
CA ILE A 55 -30.65 -13.29 -7.77
C ILE A 55 -30.79 -14.04 -9.08
N ARG A 56 -30.51 -13.34 -10.19
CA ARG A 56 -30.35 -13.91 -11.51
C ARG A 56 -28.88 -13.90 -11.89
N ILE A 57 -28.39 -15.06 -12.32
CA ILE A 57 -27.00 -15.28 -12.71
C ILE A 57 -27.00 -15.72 -14.16
N GLU A 58 -26.31 -14.97 -15.01
CA GLU A 58 -26.15 -15.26 -16.43
C GLU A 58 -24.67 -15.25 -16.79
N ALA A 59 -24.21 -16.27 -17.51
CA ALA A 59 -22.82 -16.36 -17.94
C ALA A 59 -22.69 -16.52 -19.44
N VAL A 60 -21.63 -15.92 -19.98
CA VAL A 60 -21.17 -16.19 -21.36
C VAL A 60 -20.66 -17.63 -21.47
N GLU A 61 -20.51 -18.13 -22.71
CA GLU A 61 -20.13 -19.54 -22.94
C GLU A 61 -18.83 -19.96 -22.25
N SER A 62 -17.89 -19.03 -22.09
CA SER A 62 -16.59 -19.25 -21.46
C SER A 62 -16.62 -19.23 -19.92
N LEU A 63 -17.77 -18.90 -19.30
CA LEU A 63 -17.91 -18.65 -17.84
C LEU A 63 -16.99 -17.55 -17.27
N LYS A 64 -16.15 -16.91 -18.09
CA LYS A 64 -15.22 -15.86 -17.68
C LYS A 64 -15.92 -14.55 -17.32
N SER A 65 -17.10 -14.32 -17.88
CA SER A 65 -17.94 -13.16 -17.58
C SER A 65 -19.29 -13.62 -17.09
N VAL A 66 -19.67 -13.14 -15.91
CA VAL A 66 -20.95 -13.45 -15.28
C VAL A 66 -21.63 -12.14 -14.91
N THR A 67 -22.88 -12.02 -15.31
CA THR A 67 -23.78 -10.95 -14.92
C THR A 67 -24.63 -11.42 -13.76
N VAL A 68 -24.60 -10.67 -12.67
CA VAL A 68 -25.41 -10.93 -11.47
C VAL A 68 -26.38 -9.77 -11.29
N GLN A 69 -27.67 -10.05 -11.36
CA GLN A 69 -28.74 -9.09 -11.13
C GLN A 69 -29.47 -9.44 -9.84
N ILE A 70 -29.58 -8.47 -8.93
CA ILE A 70 -30.29 -8.62 -7.66
C ILE A 70 -31.65 -7.94 -7.81
N GLU A 71 -32.72 -8.72 -7.79
CA GLU A 71 -34.08 -8.20 -7.89
C GLU A 71 -34.59 -7.82 -6.50
N THR A 72 -35.00 -6.56 -6.33
CA THR A 72 -35.42 -5.98 -5.04
C THR A 72 -36.93 -5.82 -4.88
N GLU A 73 -37.75 -6.21 -5.87
CA GLU A 73 -39.20 -5.96 -5.82
C GLU A 73 -40.03 -7.14 -5.28
N ASN A 74 -40.80 -6.80 -4.23
CA ASN A 74 -42.02 -7.38 -3.68
C ASN A 74 -42.09 -8.89 -3.35
N SER A 75 -42.18 -9.15 -2.03
CA SER A 75 -42.54 -10.41 -1.37
C SER A 75 -41.49 -11.53 -1.38
N SER A 76 -40.30 -11.24 -0.86
CA SER A 76 -39.38 -12.31 -0.44
C SER A 76 -39.97 -13.07 0.75
N TYR A 77 -40.21 -14.38 0.61
CA TYR A 77 -40.57 -15.32 1.70
C TYR A 77 -39.54 -15.36 2.85
N PHE A 78 -38.39 -14.73 2.67
CA PHE A 78 -37.33 -14.64 3.66
C PHE A 78 -37.60 -13.45 4.59
N ILE A 79 -37.87 -13.76 5.86
CA ILE A 79 -38.01 -12.82 6.99
C ILE A 79 -36.86 -11.82 6.96
N ALA A 80 -37.15 -10.53 7.27
CA ALA A 80 -36.23 -9.40 7.39
C ALA A 80 -34.74 -9.78 7.58
N ALA A 81 -34.07 -10.09 6.48
CA ALA A 81 -32.70 -10.56 6.52
C ALA A 81 -31.78 -9.37 6.83
N ARG A 82 -30.78 -9.59 7.70
CA ARG A 82 -29.79 -8.55 8.05
C ARG A 82 -29.01 -8.03 6.84
N HIS A 83 -28.93 -8.83 5.77
CA HIS A 83 -28.22 -8.51 4.54
C HIS A 83 -29.00 -9.03 3.31
N LYS A 84 -29.00 -8.25 2.20
CA LYS A 84 -29.78 -8.54 0.97
C LYS A 84 -29.43 -9.88 0.29
N LEU A 85 -28.24 -10.43 0.60
CA LEU A 85 -27.70 -11.66 0.03
C LEU A 85 -27.69 -12.85 0.99
N SER A 86 -28.22 -12.70 2.21
CA SER A 86 -28.13 -13.75 3.24
C SER A 86 -28.80 -15.06 2.79
N ALA A 87 -29.93 -14.99 2.09
CA ALA A 87 -30.58 -16.18 1.52
C ALA A 87 -29.70 -16.88 0.48
N PHE A 88 -29.04 -16.10 -0.39
CA PHE A 88 -28.11 -16.65 -1.38
C PHE A 88 -26.88 -17.31 -0.74
N PHE A 89 -26.22 -16.64 0.21
CA PHE A 89 -25.08 -17.20 0.93
C PHE A 89 -25.44 -18.48 1.69
N SER A 90 -26.62 -18.51 2.34
CA SER A 90 -27.13 -19.71 3.00
C SER A 90 -27.32 -20.88 2.02
N LEU A 91 -27.81 -20.63 0.80
CA LEU A 91 -27.99 -21.68 -0.21
C LEU A 91 -26.67 -22.17 -0.80
N VAL A 92 -25.73 -21.25 -1.05
CA VAL A 92 -24.47 -21.54 -1.75
C VAL A 92 -23.41 -22.17 -0.83
N PHE A 93 -23.36 -21.77 0.44
CA PHE A 93 -22.33 -22.21 1.40
C PHE A 93 -22.76 -23.35 2.32
N ARG A 94 -24.03 -23.76 2.31
CA ARG A 94 -24.51 -24.87 3.16
C ARG A 94 -24.02 -26.23 2.67
N PHE A 95 -23.75 -26.36 1.37
CA PHE A 95 -23.26 -27.58 0.72
C PHE A 95 -22.13 -27.24 -0.28
N SER A 96 -21.53 -28.24 -0.90
CA SER A 96 -20.48 -28.09 -1.93
C SER A 96 -20.97 -27.46 -3.24
N SER A 97 -22.16 -26.85 -3.27
CA SER A 97 -22.74 -26.24 -4.46
C SER A 97 -21.91 -25.07 -5.00
N CYS A 98 -21.16 -24.39 -4.13
CA CYS A 98 -20.18 -23.38 -4.53
C CYS A 98 -19.05 -23.92 -5.43
N HIS A 99 -18.83 -25.24 -5.46
CA HIS A 99 -17.89 -25.89 -6.40
C HIS A 99 -18.43 -25.95 -7.84
N HIS A 100 -19.67 -25.52 -8.08
CA HIS A 100 -20.15 -25.38 -9.45
C HIS A 100 -19.53 -24.15 -10.14
N PRO A 101 -18.88 -24.26 -11.31
CA PRO A 101 -18.17 -23.16 -11.97
C PRO A 101 -18.97 -21.86 -12.15
N LEU A 102 -20.26 -21.97 -12.50
CA LEU A 102 -21.15 -20.81 -12.63
C LEU A 102 -21.35 -20.07 -11.30
N LEU A 103 -21.52 -20.81 -10.20
CA LEU A 103 -21.74 -20.20 -8.88
C LEU A 103 -20.44 -19.65 -8.31
N ALA A 104 -19.30 -20.30 -8.57
CA ALA A 104 -17.99 -19.77 -8.20
C ALA A 104 -17.73 -18.40 -8.85
N SER A 105 -18.00 -18.26 -10.15
CA SER A 105 -17.86 -16.97 -10.85
C SER A 105 -18.89 -15.92 -10.39
N ALA A 106 -20.13 -16.32 -10.13
CA ALA A 106 -21.13 -15.41 -9.58
C ALA A 106 -20.73 -14.89 -8.20
N LEU A 107 -20.12 -15.75 -7.37
CA LEU A 107 -19.65 -15.39 -6.04
C LEU A 107 -18.53 -14.33 -6.10
N VAL A 108 -17.55 -14.50 -6.99
CA VAL A 108 -16.50 -13.50 -7.22
C VAL A 108 -17.11 -12.16 -7.64
N LYS A 109 -18.08 -12.17 -8.57
CA LYS A 109 -18.75 -10.95 -9.03
C LYS A 109 -19.48 -10.23 -7.89
N ILE A 110 -20.16 -10.99 -7.03
CA ILE A 110 -20.83 -10.45 -5.83
C ILE A 110 -19.80 -9.87 -4.84
N MET A 111 -18.64 -10.50 -4.72
CA MET A 111 -17.55 -10.06 -3.85
C MET A 111 -16.73 -8.89 -4.40
N GLU A 112 -17.07 -8.31 -5.55
CA GLU A 112 -16.51 -7.00 -5.96
C GLU A 112 -16.98 -5.87 -5.03
N ASP A 113 -18.18 -6.00 -4.45
CA ASP A 113 -18.70 -5.05 -3.47
C ASP A 113 -18.14 -5.35 -2.06
N ARG A 114 -17.38 -4.40 -1.52
CA ARG A 114 -16.76 -4.50 -0.19
C ARG A 114 -17.76 -4.69 0.94
N SER A 115 -18.99 -4.22 0.81
CA SER A 115 -20.03 -4.40 1.84
C SER A 115 -20.36 -5.88 2.07
N ASN A 116 -20.20 -6.70 1.04
CA ASN A 116 -20.45 -8.15 1.09
C ASN A 116 -19.35 -8.92 1.82
N HIS A 117 -18.12 -8.37 1.88
CA HIS A 117 -16.98 -9.03 2.54
C HIS A 117 -17.23 -9.26 4.02
N ILE A 118 -17.83 -8.28 4.69
CA ILE A 118 -18.13 -8.33 6.13
C ILE A 118 -19.21 -9.39 6.41
N ALA A 119 -20.17 -9.56 5.51
CA ALA A 119 -21.23 -10.57 5.65
C ALA A 119 -20.65 -11.99 5.53
N ILE A 120 -19.81 -12.23 4.51
CA ILE A 120 -19.19 -13.54 4.27
C ILE A 120 -18.16 -13.86 5.35
N SER A 121 -17.29 -12.92 5.71
CA SER A 121 -16.29 -13.13 6.77
C SER A 121 -16.99 -13.56 8.06
N LYS A 122 -18.02 -12.87 8.54
CA LYS A 122 -18.71 -13.26 9.80
C LYS A 122 -19.22 -14.71 9.86
N GLU A 123 -19.45 -15.37 8.73
CA GLU A 123 -19.90 -16.76 8.66
C GLU A 123 -18.73 -17.74 8.47
N GLU A 124 -18.30 -18.41 9.56
CA GLU A 124 -17.17 -19.35 9.54
C GLU A 124 -17.35 -20.49 8.52
N ASN A 125 -18.58 -20.97 8.32
CA ASN A 125 -18.88 -22.00 7.33
C ASN A 125 -18.68 -21.50 5.88
N ALA A 126 -19.05 -20.25 5.59
CA ALA A 126 -18.84 -19.66 4.27
C ALA A 126 -17.35 -19.54 3.95
N VAL A 127 -16.55 -19.08 4.91
CA VAL A 127 -15.08 -19.01 4.78
C VAL A 127 -14.47 -20.40 4.57
N ARG A 128 -14.91 -21.42 5.31
CA ARG A 128 -14.44 -22.81 5.11
C ARG A 128 -14.79 -23.37 3.74
N GLN A 129 -15.97 -23.06 3.20
CA GLN A 129 -16.34 -23.50 1.86
C GLN A 129 -15.52 -22.78 0.77
N LEU A 130 -15.25 -21.48 0.93
CA LEU A 130 -14.32 -20.77 0.04
C LEU A 130 -12.92 -21.40 0.05
N ILE A 131 -12.42 -21.76 1.24
CA ILE A 131 -11.12 -22.43 1.38
C ILE A 131 -11.15 -23.83 0.74
N SER A 132 -12.26 -24.58 0.87
CA SER A 132 -12.40 -25.92 0.29
C SER A 132 -12.38 -25.89 -1.24
N MET A 133 -12.85 -24.81 -1.87
CA MET A 133 -12.81 -24.63 -3.32
C MET A 133 -11.38 -24.53 -3.89
N ILE A 134 -10.36 -24.16 -3.08
CA ILE A 134 -8.95 -24.18 -3.54
C ILE A 134 -8.49 -25.61 -3.85
N SER A 135 -9.08 -26.62 -3.21
CA SER A 135 -8.76 -28.04 -3.42
C SER A 135 -9.76 -28.74 -4.36
N SER A 136 -10.47 -27.97 -5.19
CA SER A 136 -11.41 -28.53 -6.17
C SER A 136 -10.68 -29.15 -7.37
N ASP A 137 -11.23 -30.22 -7.94
CA ASP A 137 -10.72 -30.83 -9.18
C ASP A 137 -10.93 -29.95 -10.42
N ASN A 138 -11.74 -28.89 -10.30
CA ASN A 138 -12.03 -27.97 -11.39
C ASN A 138 -11.16 -26.71 -11.30
N ARG A 139 -10.23 -26.56 -12.25
CA ARG A 139 -9.30 -25.42 -12.26
C ARG A 139 -9.96 -24.04 -12.28
N HIS A 140 -11.08 -23.88 -12.98
CA HIS A 140 -11.83 -22.63 -12.98
C HIS A 140 -12.37 -22.28 -11.59
N VAL A 141 -12.83 -23.29 -10.84
CA VAL A 141 -13.31 -23.10 -9.46
C VAL A 141 -12.17 -22.67 -8.54
N VAL A 142 -10.98 -23.28 -8.67
CA VAL A 142 -9.78 -22.89 -7.92
C VAL A 142 -9.40 -21.43 -8.21
N GLU A 143 -9.40 -21.02 -9.48
CA GLU A 143 -9.11 -19.64 -9.89
C GLU A 143 -10.11 -18.66 -9.27
N GLN A 144 -11.42 -18.93 -9.41
CA GLN A 144 -12.45 -18.07 -8.83
C GLN A 144 -12.38 -18.02 -7.30
N ALA A 145 -12.08 -19.15 -6.64
CA ALA A 145 -11.87 -19.18 -5.19
C ALA A 145 -10.71 -18.28 -4.76
N CYS A 146 -9.58 -18.34 -5.46
CA CYS A 146 -8.41 -17.52 -5.17
C CYS A 146 -8.68 -16.02 -5.37
N LEU A 147 -9.46 -15.64 -6.39
CA LEU A 147 -9.90 -14.26 -6.61
C LEU A 147 -10.80 -13.76 -5.47
N ALA A 148 -11.81 -14.57 -5.09
CA ALA A 148 -12.71 -14.28 -3.98
C ALA A 148 -11.94 -14.12 -2.66
N ILE A 149 -11.03 -15.04 -2.37
CA ILE A 149 -10.20 -15.02 -1.16
C ILE A 149 -9.27 -13.82 -1.15
N SER A 150 -8.66 -13.47 -2.28
CA SER A 150 -7.78 -12.28 -2.36
C SER A 150 -8.57 -10.99 -2.11
N SER A 151 -9.78 -10.89 -2.64
CA SER A 151 -10.69 -9.76 -2.36
C SER A 151 -11.05 -9.69 -0.87
N LEU A 152 -11.39 -10.84 -0.26
CA LEU A 152 -11.71 -10.93 1.17
C LEU A 152 -10.49 -10.63 2.07
N ALA A 153 -9.30 -11.09 1.66
CA ALA A 153 -8.05 -10.88 2.39
C ALA A 153 -7.59 -9.42 2.39
N SER A 154 -8.19 -8.54 1.60
CA SER A 154 -7.81 -7.11 1.58
C SER A 154 -7.99 -6.38 2.92
N ASP A 155 -8.79 -6.94 3.83
CA ASP A 155 -9.00 -6.44 5.19
C ASP A 155 -8.31 -7.31 6.26
N ILE A 156 -7.78 -6.68 7.32
CA ILE A 156 -7.03 -7.37 8.38
C ILE A 156 -7.91 -8.38 9.14
N SER A 157 -9.15 -8.03 9.48
CA SER A 157 -10.05 -8.91 10.24
C SER A 157 -10.41 -10.15 9.41
N SER A 158 -10.72 -9.93 8.13
CA SER A 158 -11.07 -10.99 7.18
C SER A 158 -9.87 -11.92 6.89
N ALA A 159 -8.67 -11.37 6.69
CA ALA A 159 -7.44 -12.14 6.54
C ALA A 159 -7.13 -12.99 7.78
N MET A 160 -7.29 -12.43 8.98
CA MET A 160 -7.11 -13.17 10.24
C MET A 160 -8.10 -14.33 10.38
N GLN A 161 -9.31 -14.16 9.88
CA GLN A 161 -10.29 -15.22 9.87
C GLN A 161 -9.96 -16.34 8.88
N LEU A 162 -9.44 -16.02 7.70
CA LEU A 162 -8.94 -17.02 6.75
C LEU A 162 -7.84 -17.88 7.39
N ILE A 163 -6.91 -17.24 8.11
CA ILE A 163 -5.85 -17.94 8.86
C ILE A 163 -6.45 -18.83 9.96
N LYS A 164 -7.45 -18.33 10.72
CA LYS A 164 -8.16 -19.13 11.75
C LYS A 164 -8.86 -20.36 11.15
N CYS A 165 -9.30 -20.28 9.89
CA CYS A 165 -9.95 -21.37 9.18
C CYS A 165 -8.97 -22.30 8.43
N ASP A 166 -7.67 -22.28 8.78
CA ASP A 166 -6.63 -23.15 8.24
C ASP A 166 -6.37 -23.01 6.72
N ILE A 167 -6.52 -21.81 6.15
CA ILE A 167 -6.24 -21.57 4.72
C ILE A 167 -4.83 -22.01 4.28
N MET A 168 -3.86 -22.06 5.21
CA MET A 168 -2.49 -22.45 4.88
C MET A 168 -2.36 -23.90 4.44
N LYS A 169 -3.23 -24.81 4.89
CA LYS A 169 -3.20 -26.23 4.48
C LYS A 169 -3.40 -26.43 2.97
N PRO A 170 -4.49 -25.93 2.34
CA PRO A 170 -4.66 -26.04 0.90
C PRO A 170 -3.62 -25.22 0.12
N ILE A 171 -3.21 -24.05 0.64
CA ILE A 171 -2.12 -23.26 0.02
C ILE A 171 -0.83 -24.09 -0.08
N GLU A 172 -0.39 -24.70 1.03
CA GLU A 172 0.83 -25.52 1.05
C GLU A 172 0.75 -26.76 0.16
N ALA A 173 -0.44 -27.32 -0.03
CA ALA A 173 -0.66 -28.43 -0.96
C ALA A 173 -0.48 -27.99 -2.42
N VAL A 174 -1.10 -26.87 -2.81
CA VAL A 174 -1.00 -26.34 -4.19
C VAL A 174 0.40 -25.78 -4.48
N LEU A 175 1.08 -25.16 -3.52
CA LEU A 175 2.47 -24.68 -3.72
C LEU A 175 3.48 -25.81 -4.03
N LYS A 176 3.10 -27.07 -3.79
CA LYS A 176 3.89 -28.26 -4.14
C LYS A 176 3.42 -28.93 -5.43
N SER A 177 2.34 -28.46 -6.04
CA SER A 177 1.80 -28.99 -7.30
C SER A 177 2.67 -28.57 -8.50
N SER A 178 2.45 -29.23 -9.63
CA SER A 178 3.09 -28.90 -10.91
C SER A 178 2.19 -28.09 -11.85
N ASP A 179 0.95 -27.78 -11.46
CA ASP A 179 0.03 -27.01 -12.30
C ASP A 179 0.35 -25.52 -12.18
N GLU A 180 0.85 -24.93 -13.27
CA GLU A 180 1.30 -23.55 -13.29
C GLU A 180 0.16 -22.55 -13.04
N GLU A 181 -1.06 -22.85 -13.45
CA GLU A 181 -2.17 -21.90 -13.32
C GLU A 181 -2.77 -21.92 -11.92
N GLU A 182 -2.88 -23.10 -11.30
CA GLU A 182 -3.23 -23.19 -9.87
C GLU A 182 -2.17 -22.51 -9.00
N LEU A 183 -0.88 -22.69 -9.34
CA LEU A 183 0.21 -22.00 -8.66
C LEU A 183 0.08 -20.49 -8.78
N VAL A 184 -0.23 -19.96 -9.97
CA VAL A 184 -0.45 -18.52 -10.17
C VAL A 184 -1.61 -18.02 -9.30
N SER A 185 -2.75 -18.71 -9.30
CA SER A 185 -3.92 -18.32 -8.49
C SER A 185 -3.63 -18.33 -7.00
N VAL A 186 -2.98 -19.38 -6.48
CA VAL A 186 -2.64 -19.49 -5.06
C VAL A 186 -1.54 -18.50 -4.65
N LEU A 187 -0.54 -18.27 -5.50
CA LEU A 187 0.49 -17.28 -5.22
C LEU A 187 -0.08 -15.86 -5.15
N GLN A 188 -1.11 -15.51 -5.92
CA GLN A 188 -1.81 -14.22 -5.78
C GLN A 188 -2.45 -14.06 -4.40
N VAL A 189 -3.05 -15.13 -3.86
CA VAL A 189 -3.60 -15.15 -2.50
C VAL A 189 -2.48 -14.94 -1.47
N VAL A 190 -1.35 -15.63 -1.63
CA VAL A 190 -0.19 -15.49 -0.74
C VAL A 190 0.38 -14.06 -0.81
N VAL A 191 0.56 -13.49 -1.99
CA VAL A 191 1.01 -12.10 -2.19
C VAL A 191 0.10 -11.12 -1.46
N THR A 192 -1.21 -11.34 -1.52
CA THR A 192 -2.20 -10.52 -0.83
C THR A 192 -2.08 -10.67 0.67
N LEU A 193 -2.19 -11.89 1.21
CA LEU A 193 -2.13 -12.16 2.65
C LEU A 193 -0.85 -11.64 3.30
N THR A 194 0.30 -11.82 2.64
CA THR A 194 1.61 -11.39 3.16
C THR A 194 1.76 -9.87 3.20
N PHE A 195 0.97 -9.11 2.45
CA PHE A 195 1.00 -7.65 2.47
C PHE A 195 0.04 -7.03 3.49
N VAL A 196 -0.99 -7.75 3.94
CA VAL A 196 -2.10 -7.19 4.75
C VAL A 196 -1.62 -6.66 6.10
N SER A 197 -0.94 -7.50 6.89
CA SER A 197 -0.40 -7.08 8.18
C SER A 197 0.79 -7.92 8.60
N ASP A 198 1.61 -7.38 9.48
CA ASP A 198 2.77 -8.08 10.05
C ASP A 198 2.37 -9.36 10.77
N HIS A 199 1.22 -9.35 11.47
CA HIS A 199 0.75 -10.52 12.20
C HIS A 199 0.27 -11.64 11.26
N VAL A 200 -0.37 -11.30 10.15
CA VAL A 200 -0.73 -12.28 9.11
C VAL A 200 0.53 -12.80 8.42
N ALA A 201 1.48 -11.94 8.06
CA ALA A 201 2.74 -12.33 7.43
C ALA A 201 3.54 -13.33 8.30
N GLN A 202 3.60 -13.11 9.61
CA GLN A 202 4.22 -14.05 10.56
C GLN A 202 3.54 -15.42 10.56
N LYS A 203 2.20 -15.47 10.49
CA LYS A 203 1.46 -16.74 10.46
C LYS A 203 1.54 -17.46 9.12
N VAL A 204 1.68 -16.73 8.02
CA VAL A 204 1.85 -17.29 6.67
C VAL A 204 3.24 -17.90 6.49
N LEU A 205 4.28 -17.34 7.12
CA LEU A 205 5.65 -17.82 6.97
C LEU A 205 5.91 -19.10 7.78
N THR A 206 5.54 -20.25 7.22
CA THR A 206 5.98 -21.57 7.70
C THR A 206 7.29 -21.98 7.03
N LYS A 207 7.99 -22.97 7.60
CA LYS A 207 9.21 -23.54 6.99
C LYS A 207 8.92 -24.14 5.61
N ASP A 208 7.76 -24.79 5.46
CA ASP A 208 7.34 -25.42 4.21
C ASP A 208 6.96 -24.39 3.15
N VAL A 209 6.25 -23.32 3.53
CA VAL A 209 5.96 -22.20 2.62
C VAL A 209 7.27 -21.55 2.16
N LEU A 210 8.21 -21.26 3.07
CA LEU A 210 9.50 -20.68 2.69
C LEU A 210 10.28 -21.57 1.72
N LYS A 211 10.33 -22.89 1.99
CA LYS A 211 10.99 -23.85 1.10
C LYS A 211 10.34 -23.87 -0.30
N SER A 212 9.00 -23.84 -0.34
CA SER A 212 8.24 -23.86 -1.59
C SER A 212 8.45 -22.56 -2.38
N LEU A 213 8.34 -21.39 -1.73
CA LEU A 213 8.59 -20.10 -2.36
C LEU A 213 10.02 -19.99 -2.92
N LYS A 214 11.03 -20.46 -2.18
CA LYS A 214 12.42 -20.53 -2.68
C LYS A 214 12.54 -21.37 -3.96
N ALA A 215 11.89 -22.53 -4.00
CA ALA A 215 11.90 -23.40 -5.17
C ALA A 215 11.19 -22.73 -6.37
N LEU A 216 10.04 -22.09 -6.12
CA LEU A 216 9.24 -21.42 -7.14
C LEU A 216 9.92 -20.16 -7.71
N CYS A 217 10.82 -19.52 -6.98
CA CYS A 217 11.67 -18.45 -7.53
C CYS A 217 12.60 -18.93 -8.66
N ALA A 218 12.88 -20.23 -8.75
CA ALA A 218 13.65 -20.84 -9.83
C ALA A 218 12.78 -21.60 -10.86
N HIS A 219 11.45 -21.40 -10.81
CA HIS A 219 10.51 -22.07 -11.70
C HIS A 219 10.70 -21.65 -13.18
N LYS A 220 10.22 -22.45 -14.14
CA LYS A 220 10.35 -22.15 -15.57
C LYS A 220 9.43 -21.00 -16.02
N ASN A 221 8.23 -20.95 -15.47
CA ASN A 221 7.24 -19.92 -15.74
C ASN A 221 7.60 -18.59 -15.04
N SER A 222 7.71 -17.52 -15.81
CA SER A 222 8.09 -16.18 -15.32
C SER A 222 7.05 -15.56 -14.40
N GLU A 223 5.76 -15.86 -14.55
CA GLU A 223 4.71 -15.34 -13.70
C GLU A 223 4.73 -16.00 -12.32
N VAL A 224 4.97 -17.31 -12.26
CA VAL A 224 5.20 -18.04 -11.01
C VAL A 224 6.43 -17.50 -10.28
N GLN A 225 7.54 -17.27 -11.00
CA GLN A 225 8.73 -16.64 -10.42
C GLN A 225 8.43 -15.25 -9.87
N ARG A 226 7.75 -14.41 -10.66
CA ARG A 226 7.39 -13.04 -10.30
C ARG A 226 6.55 -13.04 -9.02
N LEU A 227 5.44 -13.78 -8.97
CA LEU A 227 4.56 -13.80 -7.80
C LEU A 227 5.27 -14.36 -6.55
N SER A 228 6.14 -15.37 -6.71
CA SER A 228 6.94 -15.90 -5.60
C SER A 228 7.90 -14.85 -5.03
N LEU A 229 8.55 -14.07 -5.91
CA LEU A 229 9.42 -12.95 -5.50
C LEU A 229 8.62 -11.83 -4.82
N PHE A 230 7.42 -11.53 -5.31
CA PHE A 230 6.52 -10.56 -4.65
C PHE A 230 6.11 -11.03 -3.26
N ALA A 231 5.77 -12.32 -3.09
CA ALA A 231 5.44 -12.90 -1.79
C ALA A 231 6.63 -12.81 -0.80
N ILE A 232 7.84 -13.17 -1.23
CA ILE A 232 9.06 -13.03 -0.42
C ILE A 232 9.31 -11.57 -0.04
N GLY A 233 9.21 -10.65 -1.01
CA GLY A 233 9.35 -9.22 -0.75
C GLY A 233 8.31 -8.69 0.24
N ASN A 234 7.05 -9.12 0.12
CA ASN A 234 5.98 -8.69 1.02
C ASN A 234 6.18 -9.23 2.44
N LEU A 235 6.57 -10.51 2.57
CA LEU A 235 6.97 -11.11 3.84
C LEU A 235 8.10 -10.29 4.49
N ALA A 236 9.05 -9.77 3.72
CA ALA A 236 10.15 -8.98 4.25
C ALA A 236 9.75 -7.58 4.76
N PHE A 237 8.50 -7.12 4.63
CA PHE A 237 8.08 -5.88 5.31
C PHE A 237 8.02 -6.04 6.83
N CYS A 238 7.59 -7.21 7.30
CA CYS A 238 7.55 -7.50 8.73
C CYS A 238 8.98 -7.83 9.24
N LEU A 239 9.34 -7.24 10.37
CA LEU A 239 10.70 -7.34 10.93
C LEU A 239 11.09 -8.80 11.27
N GLU A 240 10.16 -9.56 11.85
CA GLU A 240 10.45 -10.92 12.32
C GLU A 240 10.62 -11.91 11.16
N THR A 241 9.72 -11.85 10.18
CA THR A 241 9.82 -12.63 8.94
C THR A 241 11.05 -12.22 8.12
N ARG A 242 11.39 -10.92 8.06
CA ARG A 242 12.62 -10.42 7.42
C ARG A 242 13.87 -11.05 8.05
N ARG A 243 13.94 -11.13 9.38
CA ARG A 243 15.06 -11.80 10.08
C ARG A 243 15.16 -13.25 9.64
N ILE A 244 14.06 -13.99 9.60
CA ILE A 244 14.06 -15.40 9.16
C ILE A 244 14.56 -15.52 7.71
N LEU A 245 14.08 -14.65 6.81
CA LEU A 245 14.50 -14.65 5.40
C LEU A 245 16.01 -14.39 5.25
N MET A 246 16.55 -13.43 6.01
CA MET A 246 17.98 -13.07 6.00
C MET A 246 18.90 -14.16 6.56
N HIS A 247 18.43 -14.92 7.56
CA HIS A 247 19.19 -16.06 8.10
C HIS A 247 19.07 -17.30 7.22
N SER A 248 18.12 -17.32 6.29
CA SER A 248 17.96 -18.50 5.43
C SER A 248 19.05 -18.50 4.36
N GLU A 249 19.85 -19.56 4.38
CA GLU A 249 20.97 -19.74 3.45
C GLU A 249 20.51 -19.58 1.99
N SER A 250 21.42 -19.02 1.18
CA SER A 250 21.29 -18.81 -0.27
C SER A 250 20.14 -17.92 -0.75
N MET A 251 19.32 -17.32 0.13
CA MET A 251 18.21 -16.46 -0.31
C MET A 251 18.72 -15.21 -1.02
N CYS A 252 19.66 -14.49 -0.42
CA CYS A 252 20.23 -13.28 -1.00
C CYS A 252 20.95 -13.59 -2.33
N ASP A 253 21.72 -14.68 -2.39
CA ASP A 253 22.41 -15.10 -3.61
C ASP A 253 21.45 -15.46 -4.75
N LEU A 254 20.32 -16.11 -4.42
CA LEU A 254 19.25 -16.40 -5.38
C LEU A 254 18.65 -15.10 -5.92
N LEU A 255 18.30 -14.15 -5.05
CA LEU A 255 17.74 -12.87 -5.45
C LEU A 255 18.71 -12.06 -6.33
N ILE A 256 19.99 -11.99 -5.94
CA ILE A 256 21.04 -11.32 -6.74
C ILE A 256 21.13 -11.95 -8.13
N ARG A 257 21.13 -13.28 -8.24
CA ARG A 257 21.16 -13.96 -9.53
C ARG A 257 19.94 -13.63 -10.40
N LEU A 258 18.74 -13.59 -9.80
CA LEU A 258 17.49 -13.28 -10.49
C LEU A 258 17.41 -11.82 -10.97
N THR A 259 18.15 -10.89 -10.34
CA THR A 259 18.25 -9.51 -10.87
C THR A 259 18.90 -9.43 -12.25
N ILE A 260 19.69 -10.43 -12.64
CA ILE A 260 20.38 -10.51 -13.94
C ILE A 260 19.54 -11.28 -14.99
N SER A 261 18.33 -11.73 -14.62
CA SER A 261 17.42 -12.41 -15.55
C SER A 261 17.10 -11.57 -16.78
N GLN A 262 16.96 -12.21 -17.94
CA GLN A 262 16.53 -11.56 -19.19
C GLN A 262 15.07 -11.08 -19.11
N GLU A 263 14.26 -11.72 -18.25
CA GLU A 263 12.88 -11.34 -18.05
C GLU A 263 12.78 -10.13 -17.13
N CYS A 264 12.43 -8.98 -17.71
CA CYS A 264 12.39 -7.69 -17.01
C CYS A 264 11.47 -7.72 -15.78
N ARG A 265 10.31 -8.40 -15.86
CA ARG A 265 9.37 -8.51 -14.73
C ARG A 265 9.95 -9.25 -13.53
N VAL A 266 10.74 -10.30 -13.78
CA VAL A 266 11.39 -11.11 -12.75
C VAL A 266 12.57 -10.34 -12.15
N SER A 267 13.38 -9.71 -12.99
CA SER A 267 14.50 -8.86 -12.53
C SER A 267 14.01 -7.72 -11.62
N LYS A 268 12.96 -7.00 -12.03
CA LYS A 268 12.32 -5.95 -11.22
C LYS A 268 11.80 -6.49 -9.88
N ALA A 269 11.12 -7.65 -9.88
CA ALA A 269 10.59 -8.26 -8.66
C ALA A 269 11.71 -8.70 -7.68
N ALA A 270 12.82 -9.25 -8.20
CA ALA A 270 13.97 -9.63 -7.41
C ALA A 270 14.69 -8.40 -6.82
N ALA A 271 14.86 -7.33 -7.61
CA ALA A 271 15.40 -6.07 -7.15
C ALA A 271 14.52 -5.44 -6.06
N ARG A 272 13.18 -5.51 -6.20
CA ARG A 272 12.23 -5.08 -5.17
C ARG A 272 12.40 -5.88 -3.88
N ALA A 273 12.54 -7.19 -3.96
CA ALA A 273 12.77 -8.04 -2.78
C ALA A 273 14.08 -7.67 -2.07
N LEU A 274 15.18 -7.45 -2.81
CA LEU A 274 16.45 -6.97 -2.25
C LEU A 274 16.31 -5.60 -1.57
N ALA A 275 15.54 -4.69 -2.17
CA ALA A 275 15.27 -3.37 -1.58
C ALA A 275 14.58 -3.49 -0.21
N ILE A 276 13.57 -4.35 -0.10
CA ILE A 276 12.79 -4.55 1.14
C ILE A 276 13.60 -5.33 2.19
N LEU A 277 14.53 -6.20 1.78
CA LEU A 277 15.45 -6.89 2.70
C LEU A 277 16.52 -5.95 3.29
N GLY A 278 16.71 -4.76 2.72
CA GLY A 278 17.76 -3.82 3.15
C GLY A 278 19.12 -4.10 2.52
N GLU A 279 19.18 -4.94 1.49
CA GLU A 279 20.39 -5.31 0.74
C GLU A 279 20.81 -4.19 -0.23
N ASN A 280 20.98 -2.97 0.31
CA ASN A 280 21.14 -1.73 -0.45
C ASN A 280 22.35 -1.76 -1.40
N GLU A 281 23.47 -2.32 -0.97
CA GLU A 281 24.70 -2.40 -1.77
C GLU A 281 24.60 -3.41 -2.91
N ASN A 282 24.02 -4.58 -2.63
CA ASN A 282 23.77 -5.61 -3.64
C ASN A 282 22.74 -5.15 -4.67
N LEU A 283 21.66 -4.51 -4.22
CA LEU A 283 20.68 -3.87 -5.09
C LEU A 283 21.34 -2.80 -5.98
N ARG A 284 22.16 -1.92 -5.40
CA ARG A 284 22.84 -0.85 -6.15
C ARG A 284 23.71 -1.44 -7.25
N ARG A 285 24.47 -2.50 -6.98
CA ARG A 285 25.28 -3.20 -7.99
C ARG A 285 24.40 -3.82 -9.08
N ALA A 286 23.31 -4.48 -8.70
CA ALA A 286 22.38 -5.13 -9.63
C ALA A 286 21.77 -4.13 -10.63
N ILE A 287 21.31 -2.97 -10.15
CA ILE A 287 20.70 -1.94 -11.01
C ILE A 287 21.72 -0.98 -11.65
N ARG A 288 23.02 -1.26 -11.51
CA ARG A 288 24.11 -0.37 -11.96
C ARG A 288 23.98 1.07 -11.44
N GLY A 289 23.49 1.19 -10.21
CA GLY A 289 23.31 2.47 -9.52
C GLY A 289 24.64 3.15 -9.23
N ARG A 290 24.59 4.48 -9.08
CA ARG A 290 25.76 5.31 -8.81
C ARG A 290 26.45 4.91 -7.49
N PRO A 291 27.77 4.65 -7.48
CA PRO A 291 28.49 4.39 -6.25
C PRO A 291 28.66 5.67 -5.42
N VAL A 292 28.68 5.51 -4.09
CA VAL A 292 29.05 6.60 -3.18
C VAL A 292 30.49 7.04 -3.50
N ALA A 293 30.70 8.34 -3.68
CA ALA A 293 32.00 8.87 -4.06
C ALA A 293 33.02 8.68 -2.92
N LYS A 294 34.30 8.46 -3.27
CA LYS A 294 35.39 8.39 -2.28
C LYS A 294 35.49 9.63 -1.38
N LYS A 295 35.04 10.79 -1.87
CA LYS A 295 35.04 12.04 -1.10
C LYS A 295 34.04 12.02 0.06
N GLY A 296 32.98 11.21 -0.03
CA GLY A 296 31.92 11.08 0.96
C GLY A 296 30.52 11.32 0.38
N LEU A 297 29.52 11.27 1.26
CA LEU A 297 28.10 11.42 0.97
C LEU A 297 27.71 12.89 0.77
N ARG A 298 26.79 13.13 -0.16
CA ARG A 298 26.16 14.44 -0.36
C ARG A 298 24.71 14.39 0.06
N ILE A 299 24.34 15.28 0.97
CA ILE A 299 23.01 15.31 1.59
C ILE A 299 22.32 16.64 1.29
N LEU A 300 21.06 16.58 0.85
CA LEU A 300 20.16 17.73 0.75
C LEU A 300 19.06 17.62 1.79
N SER A 301 18.90 18.66 2.61
CA SER A 301 17.88 18.77 3.66
C SER A 301 17.05 20.03 3.43
N MET A 302 15.72 19.90 3.40
CA MET A 302 14.79 20.98 3.09
C MET A 302 13.76 21.18 4.20
N ASP A 303 13.66 22.41 4.70
CA ASP A 303 12.74 22.76 5.78
C ASP A 303 11.27 22.82 5.32
N GLY A 304 10.36 22.75 6.28
CA GLY A 304 8.96 23.10 6.09
C GLY A 304 8.74 24.62 6.02
N GLY A 305 7.68 25.04 5.31
CA GLY A 305 7.39 26.46 5.14
C GLY A 305 6.12 26.84 4.36
N GLY A 306 5.28 25.87 3.97
CA GLY A 306 4.09 26.11 3.15
C GLY A 306 4.44 26.73 1.79
N MET A 307 3.72 27.78 1.40
CA MET A 307 3.98 28.50 0.13
C MET A 307 5.36 29.15 0.04
N LYS A 308 6.07 29.34 1.17
CA LYS A 308 7.46 29.82 1.15
C LYS A 308 8.42 28.82 0.48
N GLY A 309 8.00 27.58 0.25
CA GLY A 309 8.73 26.59 -0.54
C GLY A 309 9.10 27.06 -1.94
N LEU A 310 8.39 28.05 -2.51
CA LEU A 310 8.78 28.66 -3.77
C LEU A 310 10.18 29.30 -3.70
N ALA A 311 10.57 29.86 -2.56
CA ALA A 311 11.93 30.37 -2.35
C ALA A 311 12.96 29.23 -2.41
N THR A 312 12.67 28.09 -1.79
CA THR A 312 13.48 26.87 -1.87
C THR A 312 13.63 26.42 -3.33
N VAL A 313 12.55 26.42 -4.13
CA VAL A 313 12.61 26.10 -5.56
C VAL A 313 13.55 27.05 -6.31
N GLN A 314 13.47 28.36 -6.07
CA GLN A 314 14.35 29.34 -6.73
C GLN A 314 15.82 29.15 -6.34
N MET A 315 16.12 28.86 -5.06
CA MET A 315 17.48 28.54 -4.62
C MET A 315 18.02 27.28 -5.30
N LEU A 316 17.21 26.23 -5.39
CA LEU A 316 17.57 25.00 -6.07
C LEU A 316 17.80 25.23 -7.58
N LYS A 317 17.07 26.16 -8.22
CA LYS A 317 17.29 26.51 -9.63
C LYS A 317 18.68 27.10 -9.83
N GLN A 318 19.12 27.97 -8.92
CA GLN A 318 20.48 28.51 -8.96
C GLN A 318 21.54 27.42 -8.76
N ILE A 319 21.27 26.42 -7.91
CA ILE A 319 22.17 25.27 -7.73
C ILE A 319 22.23 24.41 -9.01
N GLU A 320 21.10 24.08 -9.65
CA GLU A 320 21.10 23.34 -10.92
C GLU A 320 21.83 24.13 -12.02
N GLN A 321 21.61 25.44 -12.12
CA GLN A 321 22.28 26.31 -13.09
C GLN A 321 23.80 26.37 -12.85
N GLY A 322 24.23 26.55 -11.60
CA GLY A 322 25.65 26.63 -11.26
C GLY A 322 26.41 25.32 -11.41
N THR A 323 25.72 24.18 -11.34
CA THR A 323 26.35 22.85 -11.41
C THR A 323 26.15 22.14 -12.75
N GLY A 324 25.16 22.57 -13.54
CA GLY A 324 24.75 21.90 -14.77
C GLY A 324 24.12 20.52 -14.56
N LYS A 325 23.72 20.18 -13.32
CA LYS A 325 23.18 18.86 -12.97
C LYS A 325 21.83 18.98 -12.28
N ARG A 326 21.01 17.95 -12.42
CA ARG A 326 19.73 17.85 -11.72
C ARG A 326 19.92 17.53 -10.25
N ILE A 327 18.99 17.95 -9.39
CA ILE A 327 19.06 17.69 -7.95
C ILE A 327 19.30 16.20 -7.64
N HIS A 328 18.54 15.29 -8.25
CA HIS A 328 18.67 13.84 -8.01
C HIS A 328 20.01 13.26 -8.47
N GLU A 329 20.74 13.95 -9.35
CA GLU A 329 22.07 13.55 -9.82
C GLU A 329 23.20 14.07 -8.93
N MET A 330 22.90 14.96 -7.98
CA MET A 330 23.91 15.60 -7.15
C MET A 330 24.06 14.96 -5.78
N PHE A 331 22.94 14.54 -5.19
CA PHE A 331 22.84 14.09 -3.80
C PHE A 331 22.63 12.58 -3.71
N ASP A 332 23.20 11.96 -2.67
CA ASP A 332 23.00 10.54 -2.35
C ASP A 332 21.78 10.34 -1.43
N LEU A 333 21.51 11.36 -0.59
CA LEU A 333 20.38 11.41 0.34
C LEU A 333 19.66 12.75 0.21
N ILE A 334 18.35 12.71 0.03
CA ILE A 334 17.48 13.90 -0.02
C ILE A 334 16.38 13.74 1.03
N CYS A 335 16.16 14.78 1.84
CA CYS A 335 15.09 14.76 2.80
C CYS A 335 14.37 16.09 2.93
N GLY A 336 13.17 16.03 3.53
CA GLY A 336 12.45 17.23 3.86
C GLY A 336 11.29 17.03 4.84
N THR A 337 10.83 18.15 5.37
CA THR A 337 9.65 18.23 6.24
C THR A 337 8.57 19.06 5.55
N SER A 338 7.30 18.64 5.61
CA SER A 338 6.16 19.38 5.03
C SER A 338 6.37 19.64 3.54
N THR A 339 6.25 20.89 3.11
CA THR A 339 6.69 21.44 1.83
C THR A 339 8.06 20.92 1.36
N GLY A 340 9.07 20.86 2.24
CA GLY A 340 10.37 20.28 1.92
C GLY A 340 10.28 18.77 1.64
N GLY A 341 9.40 18.05 2.36
CA GLY A 341 9.12 16.64 2.12
C GLY A 341 8.46 16.41 0.75
N MET A 342 7.52 17.28 0.36
CA MET A 342 6.94 17.30 -0.98
C MET A 342 8.01 17.49 -2.06
N LEU A 343 8.90 18.48 -1.88
CA LEU A 343 10.01 18.72 -2.79
C LEU A 343 10.99 17.53 -2.84
N ALA A 344 11.28 16.90 -1.71
CA ALA A 344 12.15 15.72 -1.65
C ALA A 344 11.59 14.57 -2.50
N MET A 345 10.29 14.30 -2.39
CA MET A 345 9.62 13.27 -3.20
C MET A 345 9.55 13.67 -4.68
N ALA A 346 9.22 14.92 -4.99
CA ALA A 346 9.13 15.43 -6.36
C ALA A 346 10.48 15.38 -7.10
N LEU A 347 11.54 15.89 -6.47
CA LEU A 347 12.86 16.01 -7.08
C LEU A 347 13.64 14.70 -7.02
N GLY A 348 13.53 13.95 -5.91
CA GLY A 348 14.32 12.75 -5.67
C GLY A 348 13.69 11.47 -6.23
N ILE A 349 12.38 11.26 -6.00
CA ILE A 349 11.68 10.05 -6.44
C ILE A 349 11.09 10.22 -7.84
N LYS A 350 10.35 11.32 -8.06
CA LYS A 350 9.67 11.60 -9.33
C LYS A 350 10.57 12.28 -10.37
N GLN A 351 11.79 12.68 -9.98
CA GLN A 351 12.76 13.35 -10.85
C GLN A 351 12.20 14.58 -11.61
N MET A 352 11.22 15.26 -11.01
CA MET A 352 10.58 16.43 -11.62
C MET A 352 11.57 17.57 -11.83
N THR A 353 11.32 18.39 -12.85
CA THR A 353 12.03 19.66 -13.01
C THR A 353 11.60 20.67 -11.96
N LEU A 354 12.48 21.61 -11.64
CA LEU A 354 12.13 22.70 -10.74
C LEU A 354 11.03 23.61 -11.30
N ASP A 355 10.87 23.67 -12.63
CA ASP A 355 9.75 24.35 -13.29
C ASP A 355 8.43 23.60 -13.05
N GLN A 356 8.44 22.27 -13.14
CA GLN A 356 7.28 21.44 -12.77
C GLN A 356 6.93 21.62 -11.28
N CYS A 357 7.93 21.67 -10.39
CA CYS A 357 7.70 21.97 -8.98
C CYS A 357 7.06 23.35 -8.78
N GLU A 358 7.52 24.38 -9.49
CA GLU A 358 6.91 25.72 -9.45
C GLU A 358 5.47 25.74 -9.96
N GLU A 359 5.17 24.99 -11.03
CA GLU A 359 3.80 24.84 -11.54
C GLU A 359 2.89 24.16 -10.50
N ILE A 360 3.39 23.13 -9.81
CA ILE A 360 2.70 22.47 -8.70
C ILE A 360 2.39 23.48 -7.59
N TYR A 361 3.35 24.30 -7.17
CA TYR A 361 3.08 25.37 -6.18
C TYR A 361 2.07 26.38 -6.68
N THR A 362 2.07 26.70 -7.97
CA THR A 362 1.09 27.62 -8.57
C THR A 362 -0.32 27.02 -8.52
N LYS A 363 -0.46 25.73 -8.85
CA LYS A 363 -1.75 25.00 -8.77
C LYS A 363 -2.21 24.86 -7.33
N LEU A 364 -1.33 24.46 -6.42
CA LEU A 364 -1.61 24.37 -4.98
C LEU A 364 -1.99 25.73 -4.40
N GLY A 365 -1.29 26.80 -4.76
CA GLY A 365 -1.63 28.16 -4.34
C GLY A 365 -3.05 28.55 -4.79
N LYS A 366 -3.42 28.26 -6.04
CA LYS A 366 -4.79 28.52 -6.52
C LYS A 366 -5.86 27.72 -5.76
N LEU A 367 -5.57 26.47 -5.38
CA LEU A 367 -6.49 25.59 -4.65
C LEU A 367 -6.60 25.94 -3.16
N VAL A 368 -5.48 26.34 -2.54
CA VAL A 368 -5.41 26.69 -1.11
C VAL A 368 -5.95 28.11 -0.86
N PHE A 369 -5.87 29.04 -1.83
CA PHE A 369 -6.24 30.45 -1.65
C PHE A 369 -7.43 30.94 -2.50
N THR A 370 -8.35 30.07 -2.93
CA THR A 370 -9.56 30.48 -3.65
C THR A 370 -10.56 31.24 -2.75
N GLU A 371 -10.53 32.58 -2.83
CA GLU A 371 -11.69 33.46 -2.68
C GLU A 371 -12.04 34.08 -4.06
N PRO A 372 -13.30 34.50 -4.32
CA PRO A 372 -13.66 35.13 -5.58
C PRO A 372 -12.96 36.48 -5.71
N ILE A 373 -12.11 36.61 -6.72
CA ILE A 373 -11.37 37.85 -7.02
C ILE A 373 -12.38 38.93 -7.48
N PRO A 374 -12.49 40.10 -6.82
CA PRO A 374 -13.07 41.28 -7.46
C PRO A 374 -12.10 41.71 -8.57
N LYS A 375 -12.62 41.92 -9.78
CA LYS A 375 -11.83 42.40 -10.92
C LYS A 375 -11.33 43.82 -10.65
N ASP A 376 -10.03 43.96 -10.34
CA ASP A 376 -9.30 45.21 -10.54
C ASP A 376 -7.92 44.88 -11.15
N GLU A 377 -7.70 45.36 -12.38
CA GLU A 377 -6.60 45.00 -13.28
C GLU A 377 -5.31 45.82 -13.11
N ALA A 378 -5.03 46.38 -11.93
CA ALA A 378 -3.91 47.33 -11.78
C ALA A 378 -2.90 47.06 -10.66
N ALA A 379 -2.97 45.93 -9.93
CA ALA A 379 -2.03 45.65 -8.83
C ALA A 379 -1.00 44.56 -9.16
N THR A 380 0.28 44.85 -8.89
CA THR A 380 1.43 43.98 -9.16
C THR A 380 1.44 42.79 -8.18
N TRP A 381 1.84 41.60 -8.64
CA TRP A 381 1.76 40.33 -7.89
C TRP A 381 2.42 40.36 -6.49
N LYS A 382 3.47 41.17 -6.29
CA LYS A 382 4.12 41.36 -4.99
C LYS A 382 3.24 42.07 -3.95
N GLU A 383 2.45 43.06 -4.37
CA GLU A 383 1.56 43.83 -3.48
C GLU A 383 0.33 43.01 -3.07
N LYS A 384 -0.13 42.12 -3.96
CA LYS A 384 -1.23 41.19 -3.69
C LYS A 384 -0.87 40.13 -2.64
N ILE A 385 0.38 39.66 -2.63
CA ILE A 385 0.88 38.72 -1.62
C ILE A 385 0.98 39.40 -0.24
N ASP A 386 1.48 40.62 -0.19
CA ASP A 386 1.66 41.35 1.07
C ASP A 386 0.32 41.73 1.74
N GLN A 387 -0.72 42.00 0.93
CA GLN A 387 -2.09 42.20 1.41
C GLN A 387 -2.76 40.91 1.92
N LEU A 388 -2.48 39.77 1.28
CA LEU A 388 -2.96 38.45 1.73
C LEU A 388 -2.40 38.04 3.09
N PHE A 389 -1.18 38.47 3.44
CA PHE A 389 -0.60 38.24 4.76
C PHE A 389 -1.21 39.10 5.88
N LYS A 390 -1.87 40.22 5.54
CA LYS A 390 -2.49 41.14 6.51
C LYS A 390 -3.98 40.90 6.76
N SER A 391 -4.67 40.16 5.88
CA SER A 391 -6.11 39.94 6.03
C SER A 391 -6.41 38.72 6.92
N SER A 392 -6.40 38.93 8.23
CA SER A 392 -6.74 37.96 9.27
C SER A 392 -8.25 37.89 9.54
N SER A 393 -9.05 37.48 8.55
CA SER A 393 -10.49 37.32 8.75
C SER A 393 -11.07 36.16 7.95
N GLN A 394 -10.82 34.93 8.42
CA GLN A 394 -11.54 33.71 8.02
C GLN A 394 -11.82 32.80 9.23
N SER A 395 -12.43 33.36 10.27
CA SER A 395 -12.75 32.65 11.53
C SER A 395 -13.97 31.70 11.44
N PHE A 396 -14.64 31.55 10.29
CA PHE A 396 -15.93 30.82 10.25
C PHE A 396 -15.78 29.30 9.98
N ARG A 397 -14.80 28.84 9.18
CA ARG A 397 -14.59 27.39 8.91
C ARG A 397 -13.86 26.64 10.02
N VAL A 398 -12.97 27.31 10.75
CA VAL A 398 -12.24 26.74 11.91
C VAL A 398 -13.20 26.34 13.03
N VAL A 399 -14.29 27.10 13.20
CA VAL A 399 -15.28 26.91 14.27
C VAL A 399 -16.22 25.71 14.01
N VAL A 400 -16.40 25.30 12.75
CA VAL A 400 -17.35 24.23 12.37
C VAL A 400 -16.66 22.94 11.93
N HIS A 401 -15.47 23.00 11.32
CA HIS A 401 -14.78 21.84 10.74
C HIS A 401 -13.32 21.64 11.21
N GLY A 402 -12.80 22.48 12.12
CA GLY A 402 -11.48 22.28 12.74
C GLY A 402 -10.25 22.49 11.85
N SER A 403 -10.41 22.53 10.52
CA SER A 403 -9.34 22.78 9.55
C SER A 403 -9.72 23.80 8.46
N LYS A 404 -8.70 24.50 7.93
CA LYS A 404 -8.87 25.58 6.95
C LYS A 404 -9.11 25.08 5.51
N HIS A 405 -8.63 23.89 5.14
CA HIS A 405 -8.71 23.34 3.76
C HIS A 405 -9.23 21.90 3.74
N SER A 406 -9.97 21.51 2.69
CA SER A 406 -10.45 20.14 2.55
C SER A 406 -9.32 19.20 2.15
N ALA A 407 -9.10 18.14 2.94
CA ALA A 407 -8.10 17.11 2.65
C ALA A 407 -8.34 16.43 1.28
N ASP A 408 -9.59 16.24 0.88
CA ASP A 408 -9.97 15.48 -0.31
C ASP A 408 -9.41 16.04 -1.62
N GLN A 409 -9.42 17.37 -1.80
CA GLN A 409 -8.93 17.99 -3.03
C GLN A 409 -7.40 17.89 -3.11
N PHE A 410 -6.73 18.10 -1.98
CA PHE A 410 -5.28 17.95 -1.88
C PHE A 410 -4.86 16.49 -2.13
N GLU A 411 -5.57 15.52 -1.56
CA GLU A 411 -5.30 14.11 -1.78
C GLU A 411 -5.53 13.65 -3.21
N ARG A 412 -6.57 14.14 -3.88
CA ARG A 412 -6.80 13.84 -5.31
C ARG A 412 -5.62 14.33 -6.16
N LEU A 413 -5.21 15.58 -5.96
CA LEU A 413 -4.06 16.15 -6.69
C LEU A 413 -2.78 15.35 -6.40
N LEU A 414 -2.54 14.99 -5.14
CA LEU A 414 -1.36 14.19 -4.79
C LEU A 414 -1.41 12.80 -5.43
N LYS A 415 -2.57 12.16 -5.49
CA LYS A 415 -2.75 10.85 -6.16
C LYS A 415 -2.47 10.96 -7.65
N GLU A 416 -3.05 11.95 -8.34
CA GLU A 416 -2.81 12.22 -9.76
C GLU A 416 -1.32 12.51 -10.05
N MET A 417 -0.66 13.31 -9.20
CA MET A 417 0.77 13.61 -9.35
C MET A 417 1.67 12.40 -9.05
N CYS A 418 1.26 11.55 -8.12
CA CYS A 418 2.05 10.43 -7.64
C CYS A 418 1.82 9.13 -8.39
N GLU A 419 0.78 9.05 -9.22
CA GLU A 419 0.44 7.87 -10.02
C GLU A 419 1.65 7.36 -10.81
N ASN A 420 1.94 6.06 -10.69
CA ASN A 420 2.99 5.35 -11.43
C ASN A 420 2.46 4.01 -11.94
N GLU A 421 2.77 3.67 -13.18
CA GLU A 421 2.43 2.36 -13.77
C GLU A 421 3.16 1.19 -13.09
N ASP A 422 4.36 1.42 -12.55
CA ASP A 422 5.22 0.39 -11.92
C ASP A 422 4.93 0.18 -10.41
N GLY A 423 3.94 0.88 -9.84
CA GLY A 423 3.62 0.86 -8.41
C GLY A 423 3.97 2.16 -7.66
N ASP A 424 3.20 2.42 -6.60
CA ASP A 424 3.21 3.69 -5.87
C ASP A 424 3.92 3.63 -4.51
N LEU A 425 4.40 2.45 -4.08
CA LEU A 425 5.08 2.34 -2.79
C LEU A 425 6.43 3.06 -2.81
N LEU A 426 6.81 3.68 -1.70
CA LEU A 426 8.09 4.36 -1.57
C LEU A 426 9.25 3.43 -1.92
N ILE A 427 9.26 2.20 -1.40
CA ILE A 427 10.35 1.23 -1.64
C ILE A 427 10.47 0.82 -3.11
N GLU A 428 9.41 0.91 -3.91
CA GLU A 428 9.44 0.55 -5.34
C GLU A 428 10.24 1.56 -6.15
N SER A 429 10.43 2.78 -5.62
CA SER A 429 11.35 3.73 -6.24
C SER A 429 12.82 3.36 -6.07
N ALA A 430 13.18 2.51 -5.08
CA ALA A 430 14.57 2.11 -4.80
C ALA A 430 15.25 1.38 -5.98
N VAL A 431 14.48 0.74 -6.86
CA VAL A 431 15.01 -0.02 -8.01
C VAL A 431 15.28 0.87 -9.23
N LYS A 432 14.96 2.17 -9.16
CA LYS A 432 15.06 3.12 -10.28
C LYS A 432 16.41 3.86 -10.38
N GLY A 433 17.39 3.47 -9.57
CA GLY A 433 18.73 4.09 -9.57
C GLY A 433 18.73 5.53 -9.03
N ILE A 434 17.72 5.90 -8.25
CA ILE A 434 17.53 7.23 -7.66
C ILE A 434 18.23 7.38 -6.30
N PRO A 435 18.39 8.61 -5.80
CA PRO A 435 18.84 8.84 -4.43
C PRO A 435 17.95 8.18 -3.38
N LYS A 436 18.52 8.04 -2.18
CA LYS A 436 17.74 7.72 -0.98
C LYS A 436 16.93 8.96 -0.60
N VAL A 437 15.64 8.79 -0.38
CA VAL A 437 14.70 9.89 -0.13
C VAL A 437 13.86 9.57 1.09
N PHE A 438 13.68 10.55 1.97
CA PHE A 438 12.69 10.45 3.04
C PHE A 438 11.99 11.76 3.37
N ALA A 439 10.79 11.66 3.93
CA ALA A 439 10.03 12.77 4.49
C ALA A 439 9.77 12.53 5.98
N VAL A 440 9.79 13.60 6.77
CA VAL A 440 9.52 13.56 8.21
C VAL A 440 8.08 13.96 8.48
N SER A 441 7.38 13.19 9.31
CA SER A 441 6.09 13.52 9.89
C SER A 441 6.11 13.31 11.40
N THR A 442 5.00 13.65 12.06
CA THR A 442 4.80 13.41 13.49
C THR A 442 3.74 12.34 13.67
N LEU A 443 4.08 11.20 14.27
CA LEU A 443 3.12 10.17 14.67
C LEU A 443 2.44 10.61 15.98
N VAL A 444 1.16 10.93 15.91
CA VAL A 444 0.36 11.47 17.03
C VAL A 444 -0.58 10.43 17.65
N SER A 445 -0.59 9.20 17.12
CA SER A 445 -1.27 8.05 17.74
C SER A 445 -0.46 7.42 18.89
N VAL A 446 0.75 7.92 19.18
CA VAL A 446 1.61 7.48 20.29
C VAL A 446 1.85 8.63 21.27
N ILE A 447 2.06 8.30 22.54
CA ILE A 447 2.27 9.28 23.62
C ILE A 447 3.62 9.02 24.30
N PRO A 448 4.54 10.01 24.34
CA PRO A 448 4.48 11.30 23.65
C PRO A 448 4.59 11.13 22.13
N ALA A 449 4.09 12.10 21.36
CA ALA A 449 4.20 12.09 19.90
C ALA A 449 5.66 11.95 19.45
N GLN A 450 5.90 11.17 18.39
CA GLN A 450 7.24 10.81 17.94
C GLN A 450 7.47 11.18 16.47
N PRO A 451 8.71 11.50 16.06
CA PRO A 451 9.04 11.63 14.66
C PRO A 451 8.86 10.30 13.92
N TYR A 452 8.35 10.38 12.70
CA TYR A 452 8.13 9.23 11.83
C TYR A 452 8.72 9.49 10.44
N ILE A 453 9.51 8.54 9.95
CA ILE A 453 10.23 8.64 8.68
C ILE A 453 9.52 7.82 7.60
N PHE A 454 9.00 8.50 6.59
CA PHE A 454 8.55 7.88 5.34
C PHE A 454 9.71 7.84 4.36
N ARG A 455 10.15 6.65 3.96
CA ARG A 455 11.43 6.47 3.23
C ARG A 455 11.34 5.51 2.06
N ASN A 456 12.14 5.73 1.02
CA ASN A 456 12.24 4.83 -0.14
C ASN A 456 13.30 3.73 0.01
N TYR A 457 13.72 3.43 1.23
CA TYR A 457 14.74 2.43 1.51
C TYR A 457 14.42 1.67 2.78
N GLN A 458 14.97 0.46 2.87
CA GLN A 458 15.04 -0.28 4.12
C GLN A 458 16.46 -0.18 4.69
N TYR A 459 16.56 -0.21 6.02
CA TYR A 459 17.87 -0.21 6.68
C TYR A 459 18.64 -1.51 6.39
N PRO A 460 19.98 -1.46 6.38
CA PRO A 460 20.80 -2.66 6.28
C PRO A 460 20.45 -3.69 7.37
N PRO A 461 20.56 -5.00 7.07
CA PRO A 461 20.37 -6.06 8.06
C PRO A 461 21.22 -5.82 9.32
N GLY A 462 20.64 -6.05 10.49
CA GLY A 462 21.29 -5.82 11.78
C GLY A 462 21.09 -4.42 12.38
N THR A 463 20.49 -3.49 11.63
CA THR A 463 20.12 -2.17 12.18
C THR A 463 19.05 -2.32 13.27
N LEU A 464 19.24 -1.63 14.40
CA LEU A 464 18.27 -1.60 15.51
C LEU A 464 17.06 -0.73 15.14
N GLU A 465 15.98 -1.37 14.71
CA GLU A 465 14.69 -0.74 14.42
C GLU A 465 13.76 -0.76 15.64
N VAL A 466 13.00 0.33 15.86
CA VAL A 466 11.98 0.42 16.91
C VAL A 466 10.63 0.04 16.32
N SER A 467 9.99 -1.01 16.82
CA SER A 467 8.64 -1.38 16.42
C SER A 467 7.59 -0.48 17.10
N PRO A 468 6.54 -0.02 16.38
CA PRO A 468 5.48 0.82 16.94
C PRO A 468 4.75 0.21 18.15
N GLY A 469 4.75 -1.12 18.28
CA GLY A 469 4.11 -1.85 19.39
C GLY A 469 4.97 -2.06 20.64
N MET A 470 6.22 -1.60 20.67
CA MET A 470 7.12 -1.71 21.83
C MET A 470 7.17 -0.45 22.69
N ALA A 471 6.23 0.48 22.52
CA ALA A 471 6.07 1.63 23.40
C ALA A 471 5.40 1.25 24.73
N GLU A 472 5.93 0.25 25.43
CA GLU A 472 5.68 0.10 26.86
C GLU A 472 6.77 0.84 27.63
N SER A 473 6.39 2.02 28.15
CA SER A 473 7.08 2.84 29.15
C SER A 473 8.51 3.30 28.83
N PRO A 474 8.78 4.63 28.81
CA PRO A 474 10.14 5.10 29.02
C PRO A 474 10.49 4.81 30.49
N SER A 475 11.11 3.66 30.76
CA SER A 475 11.79 3.46 32.02
C SER A 475 12.96 4.44 32.08
N ILE A 476 12.69 5.65 32.59
CA ILE A 476 13.67 6.50 33.25
C ILE A 476 14.10 5.72 34.48
N GLY A 477 15.03 4.78 34.29
CA GLY A 477 15.29 3.74 35.27
C GLY A 477 16.44 2.82 34.85
N ALA A 478 17.54 3.42 34.40
CA ALA A 478 18.83 2.74 34.38
C ALA A 478 19.96 3.77 34.53
N ILE A 479 20.00 4.45 35.67
CA ILE A 479 21.29 4.84 36.26
C ILE A 479 21.88 3.53 36.81
N GLY A 480 22.35 2.68 35.90
CA GLY A 480 23.19 1.55 36.23
C GLY A 480 24.61 2.08 36.38
N THR A 481 25.19 1.82 37.55
CA THR A 481 26.56 2.16 37.94
C THR A 481 27.55 1.99 36.79
N ALA A 482 28.30 3.07 36.54
CA ALA A 482 29.37 3.10 35.57
C ALA A 482 30.42 2.03 35.92
N VAL A 483 30.54 1.00 35.08
CA VAL A 483 31.78 0.24 34.97
C VAL A 483 32.71 1.08 34.09
N SER A 484 33.77 1.58 34.73
CA SER A 484 34.87 2.33 34.15
C SER A 484 35.35 1.72 32.82
N GLY A 485 35.32 2.49 31.72
CA GLY A 485 36.18 2.21 30.55
C GLY A 485 35.60 2.33 29.14
N ALA A 486 34.30 2.58 28.91
CA ALA A 486 33.74 2.72 27.55
C ALA A 486 33.27 4.16 27.27
N PRO A 487 33.60 4.76 26.10
CA PRO A 487 33.16 6.12 25.78
C PRO A 487 31.63 6.14 25.68
N VAL A 488 31.03 7.13 26.35
CA VAL A 488 29.58 7.35 26.45
C VAL A 488 28.99 7.58 25.05
N GLY A 489 28.57 6.50 24.40
CA GLY A 489 27.83 6.52 23.14
C GLY A 489 26.33 6.47 23.40
N ILE A 490 25.61 7.54 23.09
CA ILE A 490 24.14 7.58 23.04
C ILE A 490 23.66 6.34 22.25
N LYS A 491 22.79 5.52 22.84
CA LYS A 491 22.29 4.27 22.23
C LYS A 491 21.71 4.55 20.83
N ARG A 492 22.32 3.92 19.82
CA ARG A 492 22.26 4.26 18.39
C ARG A 492 21.12 3.51 17.66
N GLY A 493 19.85 3.86 17.90
CA GLY A 493 18.70 3.29 17.18
C GLY A 493 18.28 4.04 15.91
N ALA A 494 17.50 3.39 15.05
CA ALA A 494 16.76 4.03 13.97
C ALA A 494 15.51 4.75 14.49
N PHE A 495 15.10 5.84 13.83
CA PHE A 495 13.81 6.45 14.10
C PHE A 495 12.66 5.56 13.62
N MET A 496 11.48 5.71 14.22
CA MET A 496 10.28 5.05 13.71
C MET A 496 10.01 5.48 12.28
N GLY A 497 9.57 4.55 11.45
CA GLY A 497 9.36 4.82 10.04
C GLY A 497 9.06 3.56 9.24
N SER A 498 8.70 3.73 7.98
CA SER A 498 8.40 2.62 7.08
C SER A 498 8.63 3.00 5.63
N CYS A 499 8.91 1.98 4.82
CA CYS A 499 9.00 2.06 3.37
C CYS A 499 7.80 1.44 2.64
N LYS A 500 6.78 0.97 3.38
CA LYS A 500 5.55 0.31 2.89
C LYS A 500 4.46 1.31 2.44
N HIS A 501 4.62 2.60 2.72
CA HIS A 501 3.63 3.63 2.36
C HIS A 501 3.78 4.08 0.91
N ARG A 502 2.70 4.60 0.33
CA ARG A 502 2.72 5.23 -1.00
C ARG A 502 3.37 6.61 -0.95
N VAL A 503 3.89 7.07 -2.08
CA VAL A 503 4.54 8.39 -2.18
C VAL A 503 3.58 9.52 -1.77
N TRP A 504 2.33 9.48 -2.24
CA TRP A 504 1.34 10.53 -1.91
C TRP A 504 0.97 10.54 -0.42
N GLU A 505 0.93 9.37 0.23
CA GLU A 505 0.64 9.22 1.67
C GLU A 505 1.74 9.89 2.50
N ALA A 506 3.01 9.70 2.11
CA ALA A 506 4.15 10.35 2.75
C ALA A 506 4.07 11.88 2.67
N ILE A 507 3.71 12.41 1.48
CA ILE A 507 3.56 13.87 1.28
C ILE A 507 2.39 14.41 2.11
N ARG A 508 1.24 13.71 2.06
CA ARG A 508 0.01 14.08 2.78
C ARG A 508 0.21 14.09 4.29
N ALA A 509 0.91 13.10 4.82
CA ALA A 509 1.24 12.99 6.25
C ALA A 509 2.23 14.07 6.68
N SER A 510 3.32 14.26 5.91
CA SER A 510 4.37 15.22 6.25
C SER A 510 3.88 16.67 6.21
N SER A 511 2.84 16.97 5.42
CA SER A 511 2.27 18.31 5.22
C SER A 511 0.96 18.55 5.99
N ALA A 512 0.54 17.64 6.88
CA ALA A 512 -0.71 17.72 7.65
C ALA A 512 -0.61 18.74 8.80
N ALA A 513 -0.42 20.01 8.46
CA ALA A 513 -0.18 21.08 9.42
C ALA A 513 -1.44 21.34 10.27
N PRO A 514 -1.34 21.30 11.62
CA PRO A 514 -2.47 21.58 12.49
C PRO A 514 -3.15 22.90 12.12
N TYR A 515 -4.49 22.93 12.22
CA TYR A 515 -5.37 24.04 11.81
C TYR A 515 -5.47 24.30 10.29
N TYR A 516 -4.50 23.86 9.48
CA TYR A 516 -4.53 24.04 8.03
C TYR A 516 -5.12 22.83 7.30
N LEU A 517 -4.69 21.62 7.66
CA LEU A 517 -5.10 20.36 7.06
C LEU A 517 -5.44 19.35 8.16
N ASP A 518 -6.44 18.52 7.91
CA ASP A 518 -6.81 17.44 8.82
C ASP A 518 -5.65 16.43 8.98
N ASP A 519 -5.63 15.75 10.12
CA ASP A 519 -4.70 14.66 10.38
C ASP A 519 -4.80 13.60 9.27
N PHE A 520 -3.66 13.07 8.85
CA PHE A 520 -3.65 11.93 7.93
C PHE A 520 -3.75 10.64 8.74
N SER A 521 -4.73 9.78 8.43
CA SER A 521 -4.95 8.53 9.16
C SER A 521 -4.97 7.34 8.22
N VAL A 522 -4.22 6.30 8.57
CA VAL A 522 -4.22 4.98 7.90
C VAL A 522 -4.21 3.93 8.98
N ASP A 523 -5.17 3.01 8.91
CA ASP A 523 -5.43 2.00 9.94
C ASP A 523 -5.61 2.64 11.33
N ALA A 524 -4.83 2.18 12.31
CA ALA A 524 -4.83 2.71 13.69
C ALA A 524 -3.87 3.91 13.88
N ASN A 525 -3.11 4.28 12.85
CA ASN A 525 -2.08 5.30 12.97
C ASN A 525 -2.56 6.64 12.43
N ARG A 526 -2.09 7.71 13.10
CA ARG A 526 -2.44 9.08 12.77
C ARG A 526 -1.19 9.94 12.74
N TRP A 527 -1.03 10.69 11.66
CA TRP A 527 0.12 11.55 11.42
C TRP A 527 -0.29 13.01 11.24
N GLN A 528 0.58 13.89 11.73
CA GLN A 528 0.55 15.33 11.52
C GLN A 528 1.86 15.79 10.89
N ASP A 529 1.91 17.07 10.53
CA ASP A 529 3.09 17.70 9.93
C ASP A 529 4.36 17.46 10.75
N GLY A 530 5.46 17.17 10.05
CA GLY A 530 6.76 16.95 10.69
C GLY A 530 7.33 18.19 11.37
N ALA A 531 6.84 19.39 11.05
CA ALA A 531 7.27 20.64 11.66
C ALA A 531 7.01 20.69 13.17
N ILE A 532 6.08 19.88 13.70
CA ILE A 532 5.81 19.75 15.13
C ILE A 532 7.04 19.19 15.88
N VAL A 533 7.73 18.22 15.29
CA VAL A 533 8.91 17.58 15.90
C VAL A 533 10.23 18.08 15.32
N ALA A 534 10.24 18.46 14.04
CA ALA A 534 11.45 18.75 13.29
C ALA A 534 11.16 19.52 11.99
N ASN A 535 10.97 20.84 12.08
CA ASN A 535 10.84 21.66 10.86
C ASN A 535 12.10 21.62 9.98
N ASN A 536 13.28 21.57 10.60
CA ASN A 536 14.55 21.33 9.92
C ASN A 536 14.96 19.85 10.11
N PRO A 537 14.94 19.02 9.05
CA PRO A 537 15.19 17.58 9.16
C PRO A 537 16.68 17.21 9.09
N THR A 538 17.60 18.17 9.16
CA THR A 538 19.04 17.94 8.97
C THR A 538 19.62 16.91 9.95
N ILE A 539 19.19 16.93 11.22
CA ILE A 539 19.65 15.95 12.20
C ILE A 539 19.20 14.53 11.87
N PHE A 540 17.98 14.38 11.32
CA PHE A 540 17.47 13.11 10.81
C PHE A 540 18.29 12.67 9.59
N ALA A 541 18.66 13.60 8.70
CA ALA A 541 19.46 13.28 7.52
C ALA A 541 20.85 12.75 7.88
N ILE A 542 21.53 13.39 8.84
CA ILE A 542 22.82 12.93 9.35
C ILE A 542 22.66 11.54 9.98
N ARG A 543 21.58 11.32 10.73
CA ARG A 543 21.33 10.04 11.38
C ARG A 543 21.06 8.92 10.39
N GLU A 544 20.18 9.15 9.41
CA GLU A 544 19.85 8.18 8.37
C GLU A 544 21.09 7.85 7.52
N ALA A 545 21.94 8.85 7.23
CA ALA A 545 23.21 8.63 6.53
C ALA A 545 24.15 7.69 7.31
N GLN A 546 24.26 7.86 8.63
CA GLN A 546 25.07 6.97 9.49
C GLN A 546 24.51 5.53 9.55
N LEU A 547 23.19 5.36 9.44
CA LEU A 547 22.54 4.05 9.46
C LEU A 547 22.69 3.32 8.12
N LEU A 548 22.58 4.06 7.01
CA LEU A 548 22.68 3.51 5.66
C LEU A 548 24.13 3.25 5.22
N TRP A 549 25.05 4.11 5.64
CA TRP A 549 26.45 4.07 5.24
C TRP A 549 27.37 4.35 6.45
N PRO A 550 27.51 3.38 7.37
CA PRO A 550 28.27 3.57 8.61
C PRO A 550 29.74 3.92 8.38
N ASP A 551 30.32 3.46 7.27
CA ASP A 551 31.73 3.67 6.93
C ASP A 551 31.98 4.91 6.05
N ALA A 552 30.93 5.59 5.58
CA ALA A 552 31.06 6.74 4.70
C ALA A 552 30.99 8.06 5.48
N ARG A 553 31.97 8.93 5.26
CA ARG A 553 31.91 10.32 5.77
C ARG A 553 30.95 11.18 4.95
N ILE A 554 30.42 12.24 5.53
CA ILE A 554 29.66 13.27 4.81
C ILE A 554 30.66 14.22 4.12
N ASP A 555 30.58 14.34 2.80
CA ASP A 555 31.36 15.28 1.97
C ASP A 555 30.73 16.67 2.00
N CYS A 556 29.42 16.73 1.81
CA CYS A 556 28.66 17.97 1.75
C CYS A 556 27.25 17.78 2.30
N LEU A 557 26.81 18.73 3.12
CA LEU A 557 25.43 18.84 3.58
C LEU A 557 24.90 20.23 3.21
N VAL A 558 23.81 20.26 2.45
CA VAL A 558 23.11 21.47 2.06
C VAL A 558 21.77 21.49 2.81
N SER A 559 21.62 22.42 3.76
CA SER A 559 20.35 22.67 4.46
C SER A 559 19.72 23.94 3.92
N ILE A 560 18.50 23.85 3.38
CA ILE A 560 17.78 24.99 2.81
C ILE A 560 16.55 25.30 3.67
N GLY A 561 16.59 26.47 4.32
CA GLY A 561 15.47 26.99 5.10
C GLY A 561 14.51 27.83 4.27
N CYS A 562 13.23 27.88 4.67
CA CYS A 562 12.21 28.72 4.02
C CYS A 562 12.16 30.19 4.54
N GLY A 563 13.21 30.63 5.25
CA GLY A 563 13.35 31.99 5.79
C GLY A 563 12.50 32.29 7.03
N SER A 564 13.00 33.21 7.86
CA SER A 564 12.30 33.78 9.01
C SER A 564 11.97 35.24 8.76
N VAL A 565 10.84 35.73 9.26
CA VAL A 565 10.55 37.17 9.24
C VAL A 565 11.54 37.87 10.17
N PRO A 566 12.31 38.87 9.70
CA PRO A 566 13.22 39.61 10.56
C PRO A 566 12.45 40.30 11.69
N THR A 567 12.83 40.06 12.95
CA THR A 567 12.23 40.71 14.13
C THR A 567 12.76 42.12 14.37
N LYS A 568 13.76 42.57 13.60
CA LYS A 568 14.27 43.94 13.57
C LYS A 568 14.06 44.54 12.20
N VAL A 569 13.65 45.81 12.16
CA VAL A 569 13.59 46.61 10.93
C VAL A 569 14.99 46.64 10.34
N ILE A 570 15.15 46.07 9.14
CA ILE A 570 16.41 46.15 8.39
C ILE A 570 16.53 47.60 7.90
N GLN A 571 17.30 48.43 8.60
CA GLN A 571 17.74 49.71 8.06
C GLN A 571 18.74 49.43 6.93
N CYS A 572 18.31 49.68 5.69
CA CYS A 572 19.11 49.67 4.45
C CYS A 572 20.01 48.46 4.20
N VAL A 573 19.62 47.61 3.24
CA VAL A 573 20.57 46.76 2.54
C VAL A 573 21.27 47.63 1.49
N SER A 574 22.48 48.10 1.78
CA SER A 574 23.37 48.62 0.73
C SER A 574 23.82 47.44 -0.12
N LEU A 575 23.21 47.28 -1.29
CA LEU A 575 23.76 46.44 -2.35
C LEU A 575 25.02 47.15 -2.88
N CYS A 576 26.19 46.73 -2.42
CA CYS A 576 27.43 47.03 -3.14
C CYS A 576 27.44 46.15 -4.39
N CYS A 577 27.27 46.79 -5.55
CA CYS A 577 27.57 46.22 -6.87
C CYS A 577 29.08 45.97 -7.03
#